data_AF-A0A1B7P1A1-F1
#
_entry.id   AF-A0A1B7P1A1-F1
#
_cell.length_a   1.000
_cell.length_b   1.000
_cell.length_c   1.000
_cell.angle_alpha   90.00
_cell.angle_beta   90.00
_cell.angle_gamma   90.00
#
_symmetry.space_group_name_H-M   'P 1'
#
loop_
_entity.id
_entity.type
_entity.pdbx_description
1 polymer ?
#
loop_
_entity_poly.entity_id
_entity_poly.type
_entity_poly.pdbx_seq_one_letter_code
_entity_poly.pdbx_strand_id
1 'polypeptide(L)'
;GTLVRVFATGNCAKMAELRRGVDQAEIFSLAISPSNTLLALTSDKSTLHIFDLPHARNATPPVEANQKWGILGKLPLLPRVFSDIYSFASAHFEIGDEGQLGSTYLPPLGSSLGRPSKGVIGWTSETSLLVISAGKEGRWEKFVIGQGDEGKRYCVRESWKRYLGSG
;
A
#
# COMPACT_ATOMS: atom_id res chain seq x y z
N GLY A 1 11.49 -2.73 -0.02
CA GLY A 1 11.89 -3.25 -1.34
C GLY A 1 11.20 -2.50 -2.46
N THR A 2 11.46 -2.91 -3.71
CA THR A 2 10.83 -2.35 -4.93
C THR A 2 9.63 -3.18 -5.40
N LEU A 3 9.63 -4.47 -5.05
CA LEU A 3 8.63 -5.47 -5.39
C LEU A 3 8.00 -6.06 -4.14
N VAL A 4 6.76 -6.53 -4.29
CA VAL A 4 6.00 -7.30 -3.31
C VAL A 4 5.52 -8.57 -3.99
N ARG A 5 5.56 -9.70 -3.29
CA ARG A 5 5.11 -10.99 -3.82
C ARG A 5 4.00 -11.56 -2.94
N VAL A 6 3.02 -12.16 -3.59
CA VAL A 6 1.89 -12.81 -2.94
C VAL A 6 1.97 -14.30 -3.23
N PHE A 7 1.86 -15.11 -2.19
CA PHE A 7 1.91 -16.56 -2.26
C PHE A 7 0.65 -17.16 -1.67
N ALA A 8 0.13 -18.21 -2.31
CA ALA A 8 -0.96 -19.00 -1.75
C ALA A 8 -0.46 -19.79 -0.54
N THR A 9 -1.19 -19.74 0.57
CA THR A 9 -0.77 -20.40 1.82
C THR A 9 -0.93 -21.93 1.78
N GLY A 10 -1.85 -22.44 0.96
CA GLY A 10 -2.11 -23.88 0.88
C GLY A 10 -1.04 -24.70 0.15
N ASN A 11 -0.31 -24.08 -0.79
CA ASN A 11 0.68 -24.78 -1.61
C ASN A 11 1.97 -23.97 -1.87
N CYS A 12 2.10 -22.79 -1.26
CA CYS A 12 3.23 -21.87 -1.44
C CYS A 12 3.46 -21.40 -2.88
N ALA A 13 2.48 -21.58 -3.78
CA ALA A 13 2.59 -21.13 -5.16
C ALA A 13 2.56 -19.59 -5.21
N LYS A 14 3.44 -19.00 -6.02
CA LYS A 14 3.45 -17.55 -6.26
C LYS A 14 2.22 -17.17 -7.08
N MET A 15 1.36 -16.32 -6.50
CA MET A 15 0.15 -15.82 -7.14
C MET A 15 0.40 -14.52 -7.91
N ALA A 16 1.22 -13.61 -7.36
CA ALA A 16 1.51 -12.32 -7.97
C ALA A 16 2.91 -11.79 -7.61
N GLU A 17 3.47 -10.97 -8.51
CA GLU A 17 4.62 -10.09 -8.27
C GLU A 17 4.20 -8.67 -8.66
N LEU A 18 4.18 -7.78 -7.68
CA LEU A 18 3.63 -6.43 -7.76
C LEU A 18 4.75 -5.41 -7.56
N ARG A 19 4.78 -4.35 -8.37
CA ARG A 19 5.78 -3.30 -8.30
C ARG A 19 5.24 -2.08 -7.56
N ARG A 20 5.84 -1.79 -6.41
CA ARG A 20 5.59 -0.57 -5.63
C ARG A 20 6.17 0.66 -6.33
N GLY A 21 7.40 0.55 -6.83
CA GLY A 21 8.07 1.65 -7.51
C GLY A 21 9.45 1.25 -8.03
N VAL A 22 10.18 2.26 -8.54
CA VAL A 22 11.54 2.08 -9.05
C VAL A 22 12.53 2.11 -7.88
N ASP A 23 12.37 3.05 -6.96
CA ASP A 23 13.29 3.23 -5.84
C ASP A 23 13.07 2.25 -4.70
N GLN A 24 14.15 1.96 -3.97
CA GLN A 24 14.07 1.23 -2.71
C GLN A 24 13.28 2.04 -1.67
N ALA A 25 12.42 1.34 -0.94
CA ALA A 25 11.59 1.89 0.12
C ALA A 25 11.51 0.90 1.29
N GLU A 26 11.53 1.40 2.52
CA GLU A 26 11.12 0.62 3.70
C GLU A 26 9.60 0.48 3.70
N ILE A 27 9.10 -0.74 3.80
CA ILE A 27 7.66 -1.01 3.88
C ILE A 27 7.26 -0.92 5.35
N PHE A 28 6.27 -0.10 5.65
CA PHE A 28 5.79 0.05 7.03
C PHE A 28 4.72 -0.97 7.39
N SER A 29 3.74 -1.15 6.51
CA SER A 29 2.60 -2.03 6.78
C SER A 29 1.99 -2.55 5.48
N LEU A 30 1.41 -3.75 5.56
CA LEU A 30 0.71 -4.45 4.51
C LEU A 30 -0.64 -4.89 5.06
N ALA A 31 -1.72 -4.74 4.30
CA ALA A 31 -3.03 -5.24 4.70
C ALA A 31 -3.85 -5.70 3.49
N ILE A 32 -4.45 -6.88 3.60
CA ILE A 32 -5.36 -7.44 2.61
C ILE A 32 -6.79 -6.98 2.96
N SER A 33 -7.59 -6.59 1.95
CA SER A 33 -8.98 -6.20 2.18
C SER A 33 -9.82 -7.36 2.70
N PRO A 34 -10.94 -7.12 3.42
CA PRO A 34 -11.68 -8.20 4.08
C PRO A 34 -12.14 -9.31 3.11
N SER A 35 -12.40 -8.96 1.84
CA SER A 35 -12.79 -9.92 0.81
C SER A 35 -11.63 -10.47 -0.04
N ASN A 36 -10.38 -10.23 0.36
CA ASN A 36 -9.16 -10.78 -0.26
C ASN A 36 -8.98 -10.43 -1.74
N THR A 37 -9.43 -9.24 -2.16
CA THR A 37 -9.29 -8.77 -3.55
C THR A 37 -8.34 -7.60 -3.70
N LEU A 38 -8.00 -6.91 -2.62
CA LEU A 38 -7.09 -5.78 -2.65
C LEU A 38 -5.95 -5.96 -1.65
N LEU A 39 -4.78 -5.46 -2.03
CA LEU A 39 -3.63 -5.31 -1.14
C LEU A 39 -3.31 -3.83 -1.00
N ALA A 40 -3.27 -3.35 0.23
CA ALA A 40 -2.77 -2.03 0.58
C ALA A 40 -1.35 -2.13 1.18
N LEU A 41 -0.53 -1.12 0.89
CA LEU A 41 0.85 -1.03 1.34
C LEU A 41 1.24 0.42 1.61
N THR A 42 1.90 0.68 2.74
CA THR A 42 2.53 1.97 3.07
C THR A 42 4.04 1.84 3.15
N SER A 43 4.76 2.95 2.91
CA SER A 43 6.22 2.97 2.92
C SER A 43 6.80 4.30 3.40
N ASP A 44 8.12 4.33 3.62
CA ASP A 44 8.92 5.53 3.94
C ASP A 44 8.88 6.62 2.86
N LYS A 45 8.31 6.34 1.69
CA LYS A 45 8.04 7.33 0.64
C LYS A 45 6.74 8.12 0.85
N SER A 46 6.14 8.04 2.04
CA SER A 46 4.89 8.76 2.35
C SER A 46 3.75 8.43 1.39
N THR A 47 3.76 7.19 0.86
CA THR A 47 2.84 6.75 -0.19
C THR A 47 2.12 5.49 0.26
N LEU A 48 0.78 5.54 0.20
CA LEU A 48 -0.12 4.40 0.25
C LEU A 48 -0.35 3.90 -1.19
N HIS A 49 -0.13 2.62 -1.43
CA HIS A 49 -0.37 1.95 -2.70
C HIS A 49 -1.53 0.93 -2.56
N ILE A 50 -2.41 0.86 -3.56
CA ILE A 50 -3.49 -0.12 -3.65
C ILE A 50 -3.33 -0.98 -4.90
N PHE A 51 -3.28 -2.30 -4.72
CA PHE A 51 -3.13 -3.30 -5.77
C PHE A 51 -4.34 -4.23 -5.82
N ASP A 52 -4.63 -4.76 -7.00
CA ASP A 52 -5.50 -5.92 -7.14
C ASP A 52 -4.77 -7.20 -6.74
N LEU A 53 -5.48 -8.07 -6.03
CA LEU A 53 -5.04 -9.44 -5.78
C LEU A 53 -5.73 -10.40 -6.75
N PRO A 54 -5.00 -11.39 -7.29
CA PRO A 54 -5.62 -12.49 -8.02
C PRO A 54 -6.60 -13.25 -7.10
N HIS A 55 -7.85 -13.38 -7.53
CA HIS A 55 -8.90 -14.08 -6.79
C HIS A 55 -9.76 -14.87 -7.77
N ALA A 56 -10.30 -16.03 -7.36
CA ALA A 56 -11.09 -16.90 -8.23
C ALA A 56 -12.30 -16.20 -8.90
N ARG A 57 -12.89 -15.21 -8.21
CA ARG A 57 -13.99 -14.37 -8.71
C ARG A 57 -13.56 -13.21 -9.62
N ASN A 58 -12.28 -12.89 -9.63
CA ASN A 58 -11.65 -11.87 -10.48
C ASN A 58 -10.87 -12.52 -11.63
N ALA A 59 -11.22 -13.74 -12.03
CA ALA A 59 -10.65 -14.45 -13.19
C ALA A 59 -11.04 -13.81 -14.54
N THR A 60 -11.34 -12.51 -14.56
CA THR A 60 -11.13 -11.72 -15.76
C THR A 60 -9.64 -11.79 -16.09
N PRO A 61 -9.24 -12.18 -17.31
CA PRO A 61 -7.86 -12.01 -17.76
C PRO A 61 -7.48 -10.55 -17.48
N PRO A 62 -6.23 -10.26 -17.08
CA PRO A 62 -5.82 -8.90 -16.75
C PRO A 62 -6.14 -8.02 -17.95
N VAL A 63 -7.26 -7.28 -17.88
CA VAL A 63 -7.64 -6.27 -18.86
C VAL A 63 -6.50 -5.28 -18.78
N GLU A 64 -5.75 -5.18 -19.88
CA GLU A 64 -4.46 -4.50 -20.02
C GLU A 64 -4.35 -3.28 -19.08
N ALA A 65 -3.87 -3.53 -17.87
CA ALA A 65 -4.00 -2.57 -16.78
C ALA A 65 -2.99 -1.45 -17.00
N ASN A 66 -3.52 -0.33 -17.51
CA ASN A 66 -2.97 1.01 -17.50
C ASN A 66 -1.48 1.12 -17.82
N GLN A 67 -1.24 1.07 -19.11
CA GLN A 67 0.01 1.16 -19.82
C GLN A 67 0.66 2.54 -19.72
N LYS A 68 1.25 2.88 -18.57
CA LYS A 68 2.22 4.00 -18.53
C LYS A 68 3.40 3.82 -19.50
N TRP A 69 3.63 2.60 -20.00
CA TRP A 69 4.69 2.24 -20.95
C TRP A 69 4.21 1.45 -22.19
N GLY A 70 2.90 1.27 -22.39
CA GLY A 70 2.33 0.74 -23.65
C GLY A 70 3.07 -0.43 -24.27
N ILE A 71 3.34 -0.27 -25.57
CA ILE A 71 4.01 -1.26 -26.43
C ILE A 71 5.44 -1.55 -25.95
N LEU A 72 6.07 -0.66 -25.17
CA LEU A 72 7.39 -0.89 -24.59
C LEU A 72 7.36 -1.98 -23.51
N GLY A 73 6.23 -2.24 -22.86
CA GLY A 73 6.10 -3.38 -21.95
C GLY A 73 6.08 -4.74 -22.67
N LYS A 74 5.82 -4.76 -23.99
CA LYS A 74 5.65 -5.97 -24.81
C LYS A 74 6.90 -6.33 -25.63
N LEU A 75 7.92 -5.46 -25.65
CA LEU A 75 9.15 -5.71 -26.42
C LEU A 75 10.05 -6.71 -25.66
N PRO A 76 10.58 -7.75 -26.34
CA PRO A 76 11.55 -8.64 -25.74
C PRO A 76 12.81 -7.84 -25.36
N LEU A 77 13.52 -8.30 -24.31
CA LEU A 77 14.79 -7.74 -23.81
C LEU A 77 14.71 -6.41 -23.03
N LEU A 78 13.51 -5.83 -22.84
CA LEU A 78 13.39 -4.62 -22.04
C LEU A 78 13.40 -4.90 -20.52
N PRO A 79 13.89 -3.94 -19.70
CA PRO A 79 13.87 -4.08 -18.26
C PRO A 79 12.47 -4.36 -17.70
N ARG A 80 12.34 -5.36 -16.81
CA ARG A 80 11.05 -5.79 -16.23
C ARG A 80 10.24 -4.67 -15.56
N VAL A 81 10.89 -3.60 -15.12
CA VAL A 81 10.21 -2.41 -14.57
C VAL A 81 9.16 -1.82 -15.52
N PHE A 82 9.28 -2.05 -16.83
CA PHE A 82 8.35 -1.57 -17.85
C PHE A 82 7.15 -2.51 -18.08
N SER A 83 7.23 -3.76 -17.64
CA SER A 83 6.18 -4.78 -17.78
C SER A 83 5.51 -5.18 -16.47
N ASP A 84 6.06 -4.79 -15.32
CA ASP A 84 5.55 -5.18 -14.01
C ASP A 84 4.19 -4.52 -13.69
N ILE A 85 3.38 -5.21 -12.89
CA ILE A 85 2.06 -4.73 -12.45
C ILE A 85 2.24 -3.70 -11.33
N TYR A 86 1.77 -2.47 -11.53
CA TYR A 86 1.78 -1.40 -10.53
C TYR A 86 0.46 -1.30 -9.77
N SER A 87 0.44 -0.54 -8.69
CA SER A 87 -0.79 -0.16 -7.99
C SER A 87 -1.72 0.60 -8.92
N PHE A 88 -3.00 0.26 -8.97
CA PHE A 88 -3.96 1.01 -9.79
C PHE A 88 -4.24 2.40 -9.20
N ALA A 89 -4.02 2.58 -7.89
CA ALA A 89 -4.15 3.84 -7.20
C ALA A 89 -3.07 4.00 -6.13
N SER A 90 -2.67 5.25 -5.89
CA SER A 90 -1.78 5.62 -4.80
C SER A 90 -2.18 6.97 -4.22
N ALA A 91 -1.94 7.16 -2.92
CA ALA A 91 -2.23 8.41 -2.23
C ALA A 91 -1.09 8.77 -1.27
N HIS A 92 -0.89 10.06 -1.05
CA HIS A 92 0.04 10.55 -0.03
C HIS A 92 -0.60 10.46 1.36
N PHE A 93 0.18 10.05 2.36
CA PHE A 93 -0.18 10.14 3.78
C PHE A 93 0.93 10.87 4.53
N GLU A 94 0.62 11.53 5.64
CA GLU A 94 1.61 12.32 6.37
C GLU A 94 2.55 11.44 7.19
N ILE A 95 3.85 11.72 7.13
CA ILE A 95 4.87 11.17 8.02
C ILE A 95 5.58 12.34 8.72
N GLY A 96 5.86 12.24 10.01
CA GLY A 96 6.68 13.26 10.70
C GLY A 96 8.16 13.19 10.32
N ASP A 97 8.82 14.35 10.37
CA ASP A 97 10.25 14.56 10.05
C ASP A 97 11.21 13.91 11.08
N GLU A 98 10.65 13.32 12.12
CA GLU A 98 11.39 12.56 13.13
C GLU A 98 12.22 11.45 12.45
N GLY A 99 13.55 11.55 12.53
CA GLY A 99 14.50 10.74 11.79
C GLY A 99 14.32 9.22 11.90
N GLN A 100 14.89 8.50 10.92
CA GLN A 100 14.99 7.03 10.91
C GLN A 100 15.95 6.58 12.01
N LEU A 101 15.41 6.26 13.19
CA LEU A 101 16.14 5.48 14.19
C LEU A 101 15.49 4.10 14.27
N GLY A 102 16.18 3.12 13.69
CA GLY A 102 16.03 1.69 13.98
C GLY A 102 14.70 1.05 13.56
N SER A 103 14.77 0.15 12.59
CA SER A 103 13.74 -0.85 12.33
C SER A 103 13.59 -1.75 13.56
N THR A 104 12.67 -1.43 14.46
CA THR A 104 12.20 -2.37 15.47
C THR A 104 10.68 -2.44 15.38
N TYR A 105 10.19 -3.42 14.60
CA TYR A 105 8.76 -3.78 14.49
C TYR A 105 8.15 -4.27 15.82
N LEU A 106 8.95 -4.34 16.88
CA LEU A 106 8.53 -4.70 18.23
C LEU A 106 8.91 -3.56 19.19
N PRO A 107 7.95 -2.96 19.92
CA PRO A 107 8.31 -2.15 21.06
C PRO A 107 9.09 -3.03 22.05
N PRO A 108 10.21 -2.57 22.63
CA PRO A 108 10.90 -3.31 23.68
C PRO A 108 9.91 -3.63 24.82
N LEU A 109 9.87 -4.90 25.27
CA LEU A 109 9.10 -5.28 26.46
C LEU A 109 9.54 -4.39 27.63
N GLY A 110 8.62 -3.59 28.17
CA GLY A 110 8.87 -2.71 29.31
C GLY A 110 9.09 -1.21 29.00
N SER A 111 9.07 -0.76 27.73
CA SER A 111 9.08 0.69 27.45
C SER A 111 7.66 1.28 27.45
N SER A 112 7.26 1.86 28.57
CA SER A 112 6.00 2.59 28.72
C SER A 112 6.10 4.00 28.10
N LEU A 113 6.01 4.07 26.77
CA LEU A 113 5.77 5.20 25.84
C LEU A 113 6.65 5.04 24.58
N GLY A 114 6.48 3.92 23.87
CA GLY A 114 7.15 3.72 22.58
C GLY A 114 6.67 4.72 21.53
N ARG A 115 7.58 5.19 20.67
CA ARG A 115 7.25 5.99 19.49
C ARG A 115 6.20 5.24 18.64
N PRO A 116 5.10 5.87 18.21
CA PRO A 116 4.06 5.20 17.44
C PRO A 116 4.64 4.55 16.17
N SER A 117 4.22 3.33 15.86
CA SER A 117 4.58 2.63 14.63
C SER A 117 4.16 3.45 13.41
N LYS A 118 5.07 3.56 12.42
CA LYS A 118 4.83 4.38 11.22
C LYS A 118 3.87 3.72 10.25
N GLY A 119 2.95 4.52 9.70
CA GLY A 119 2.10 4.16 8.57
C GLY A 119 1.34 2.83 8.74
N VAL A 120 0.95 2.45 9.95
CA VAL A 120 0.18 1.22 10.17
C VAL A 120 -1.17 1.36 9.50
N ILE A 121 -1.60 0.34 8.75
CA ILE A 121 -2.86 0.37 8.01
C ILE A 121 -3.84 -0.69 8.48
N GLY A 122 -5.13 -0.38 8.35
CA GLY A 122 -6.22 -1.31 8.59
C GLY A 122 -7.43 -0.99 7.73
N TRP A 123 -7.98 -2.00 7.07
CA TRP A 123 -9.21 -1.87 6.31
C TRP A 123 -10.41 -1.77 7.26
N THR A 124 -11.29 -0.81 7.01
CA THR A 124 -12.56 -0.65 7.75
C THR A 124 -13.76 -1.11 6.92
N SER A 125 -13.57 -1.27 5.60
CA SER A 125 -14.52 -1.85 4.64
C SER A 125 -13.75 -2.33 3.40
N GLU A 126 -14.44 -2.80 2.36
CA GLU A 126 -13.80 -3.13 1.08
C GLU A 126 -13.25 -1.93 0.32
N THR A 127 -13.75 -0.73 0.61
CA THR A 127 -13.43 0.50 -0.10
C THR A 127 -12.83 1.56 0.80
N SER A 128 -12.59 1.27 2.08
CA SER A 128 -12.04 2.23 3.03
C SER A 128 -11.01 1.61 3.94
N LEU A 129 -9.94 2.37 4.20
CA LEU A 129 -8.90 2.00 5.14
C LEU A 129 -8.40 3.21 5.92
N LEU A 130 -7.83 2.94 7.08
CA LEU A 130 -7.14 3.93 7.89
C LEU A 130 -5.64 3.74 7.73
N VAL A 131 -4.93 4.87 7.66
CA VAL A 131 -3.50 4.95 7.94
C VAL A 131 -3.36 5.63 9.31
N ILE A 132 -2.76 4.93 10.26
CA ILE A 132 -2.38 5.44 11.57
C ILE A 132 -0.94 5.90 11.43
N SER A 133 -0.73 7.22 11.38
CA SER A 133 0.55 7.80 11.01
C SER A 133 1.26 8.50 12.17
N ALA A 134 2.58 8.62 11.99
CA ALA A 134 3.54 8.48 13.06
C ALA A 134 4.61 9.55 13.07
N GLY A 135 4.74 10.18 14.22
CA GLY A 135 5.75 11.19 14.48
C GLY A 135 5.32 12.61 14.18
N LYS A 136 4.19 12.86 13.50
CA LYS A 136 3.59 14.20 13.44
C LYS A 136 2.21 14.19 14.07
N GLU A 137 2.16 14.68 15.31
CA GLU A 137 0.91 15.05 15.98
C GLU A 137 -0.08 13.92 16.30
N GLY A 138 0.32 12.64 16.13
CA GLY A 138 -0.48 11.45 16.43
C GLY A 138 -1.86 11.51 15.80
N ARG A 139 -1.98 11.13 14.52
CA ARG A 139 -3.23 11.28 13.74
C ARG A 139 -3.59 10.01 12.99
N TRP A 140 -4.88 9.85 12.75
CA TRP A 140 -5.37 8.89 11.77
C TRP A 140 -5.80 9.63 10.51
N GLU A 141 -5.63 8.98 9.37
CA GLU A 141 -6.06 9.44 8.06
C GLU A 141 -6.89 8.34 7.41
N LYS A 142 -8.12 8.65 7.00
CA LYS A 142 -9.02 7.73 6.30
C LYS A 142 -8.89 7.93 4.80
N PHE A 143 -8.70 6.83 4.11
CA PHE A 143 -8.63 6.76 2.65
C PHE A 143 -9.81 5.96 2.12
N VAL A 144 -10.38 6.45 1.04
CA VAL A 144 -11.49 5.80 0.33
C VAL A 144 -11.06 5.49 -1.10
N ILE A 145 -11.45 4.30 -1.56
CA ILE A 145 -11.29 3.83 -2.91
C ILE A 145 -12.61 4.05 -3.63
N GLY A 146 -12.57 4.87 -4.68
CA GLY A 146 -13.71 5.16 -5.52
C GLY A 146 -13.47 4.74 -6.96
N GLN A 147 -14.53 4.84 -7.76
CA GLN A 147 -14.49 4.68 -9.20
C GLN A 147 -14.91 6.02 -9.82
N GLY A 148 -14.04 6.60 -10.63
CA GLY A 148 -14.33 7.80 -11.41
C GLY A 148 -14.89 7.44 -12.78
N ASP A 149 -14.91 8.43 -13.65
CA ASP A 149 -15.37 8.27 -15.03
C ASP A 149 -14.58 7.18 -15.77
N GLU A 150 -15.23 6.53 -16.73
CA GLU A 150 -14.66 5.45 -17.56
C GLU A 150 -14.16 4.24 -16.76
N GLY A 151 -14.60 4.10 -15.50
CA GLY A 151 -14.27 2.95 -14.65
C GLY A 151 -12.89 3.04 -13.99
N LYS A 152 -12.19 4.18 -14.10
CA LYS A 152 -10.89 4.37 -13.46
C LYS A 152 -11.03 4.43 -11.95
N ARG A 153 -10.36 3.52 -11.24
CA ARG A 153 -10.35 3.52 -9.77
C ARG A 153 -9.30 4.51 -9.23
N TYR A 154 -9.63 5.15 -8.11
CA TYR A 154 -8.75 6.08 -7.42
C TYR A 154 -8.75 5.79 -5.91
N CYS A 155 -7.75 6.32 -5.21
CA CYS A 155 -7.67 6.31 -3.75
C CYS A 155 -7.38 7.73 -3.30
N VAL A 156 -8.21 8.26 -2.41
CA VAL A 156 -8.09 9.63 -1.91
C VAL A 156 -8.27 9.67 -0.40
N ARG A 157 -7.61 10.63 0.24
CA ARG A 157 -7.82 10.91 1.66
C ARG A 157 -9.18 11.60 1.83
N GLU A 158 -10.09 10.95 2.55
CA GLU A 158 -11.43 11.47 2.83
C GLU A 158 -11.43 12.35 4.08
N SER A 159 -10.78 11.90 5.15
CA SER A 159 -10.78 12.61 6.43
C SER A 159 -9.55 12.29 7.25
N TRP A 160 -9.28 13.10 8.28
CA TRP A 160 -8.20 12.85 9.24
C TRP A 160 -8.51 13.50 10.59
N LYS A 161 -7.90 13.00 11.66
CA LYS A 161 -8.00 13.62 12.99
C LYS A 161 -6.78 13.29 13.85
N ARG A 162 -6.36 14.26 14.67
CA ARG A 162 -5.40 14.03 15.77
C ARG A 162 -6.07 13.24 16.89
N TYR A 163 -5.36 12.26 17.41
CA TYR A 163 -5.72 11.50 18.61
C TYR A 163 -4.77 11.76 19.78
N LEU A 164 -3.66 12.48 19.56
CA LEU A 164 -2.80 13.03 20.62
C LEU A 164 -2.74 14.56 20.52
N GLY A 165 -3.40 15.24 21.47
CA GLY A 165 -3.29 16.69 21.67
C GLY A 165 -4.61 17.46 21.79
N SER A 166 -4.96 17.83 23.02
CA SER A 166 -5.29 19.19 23.42
C SER A 166 -4.98 19.30 24.92
N GLY A 167 -3.73 19.65 25.22
CA GLY A 167 -3.23 20.07 26.53
C GLY A 167 -2.23 21.18 26.30
#